data_AF-A0A3D5FLT6-F1
#
_entry.id   AF-A0A3D5FLT6-F1
#
_cell.length_a   1.000
_cell.length_b   1.000
_cell.length_c   1.000
_cell.angle_alpha   90.00
_cell.angle_beta   90.00
_cell.angle_gamma   90.00
#
_symmetry.space_group_name_H-M   'P 1'
#
loop_
_entity.id
_entity.type
_entity.pdbx_description
1 polymer ?
#
loop_
_entity_poly.entity_id
_entity_poly.type
_entity_poly.pdbx_seq_one_letter_code
_entity_poly.pdbx_strand_id
1 'polypeptide(L)'
;MIRVHALDEGDHTEFRMGPELDVPTGTWTNYPMTVARRLARNFDSCRTGADIAFSSDLPSAAGMSSSSALLIATYLILAEVNQLESTDRFREHVVDDLTRAEYLGTHENGQSFGQLAGDRGVGTFGGSEDHTAILCSQRGYLGLYRYCPTQAVQQIRLPEGLVFAVGASGVVAEKTGAAQELYNRASLRVQALVHAWQRQQTSSAVYLADITSGGDRSIDQMRAAIEGGSDGFDTQELSVRLDHFLAEERLLEEATDALARGDVATFGERVDRSQELTDRLLGNQVPETRDLARLAREQGALAASAFGAGFGGSVWALTSDRQAEEFAERWRRAYVDADPVRGPTSQFFLTGSGPAAFPLHR
;
A
#
# COMPACT_ATOMS: atom_id res chain seq x y z
N MET A 1 29.43 -7.54 4.47
CA MET A 1 28.55 -8.34 5.35
C MET A 1 27.43 -7.42 5.79
N ILE A 2 26.19 -7.89 5.88
CA ILE A 2 25.07 -7.14 6.45
C ILE A 2 24.60 -7.90 7.69
N ARG A 3 24.43 -7.19 8.80
CA ARG A 3 23.79 -7.70 10.01
C ARG A 3 22.55 -6.88 10.27
N VAL A 4 21.42 -7.54 10.47
CA VAL A 4 20.15 -6.86 10.73
C VAL A 4 19.59 -7.37 12.05
N HIS A 5 19.31 -6.45 12.97
CA HIS A 5 18.72 -6.72 14.27
C HIS A 5 17.30 -6.16 14.30
N ALA A 6 16.30 -7.00 14.56
CA ALA A 6 14.93 -6.57 14.87
C ALA A 6 14.82 -6.46 16.40
N LEU A 7 15.01 -5.25 16.93
CA LEU A 7 15.17 -5.03 18.37
C LEU A 7 13.90 -5.43 19.16
N ASP A 8 12.73 -5.13 18.62
CA ASP A 8 11.45 -5.38 19.29
C ASP A 8 11.09 -6.87 19.35
N GLU A 9 11.62 -7.67 18.41
CA GLU A 9 11.44 -9.12 18.33
C GLU A 9 12.57 -9.91 19.01
N GLY A 10 13.67 -9.23 19.36
CA GLY A 10 14.89 -9.88 19.87
C GLY A 10 15.55 -10.82 18.86
N ASP A 11 15.30 -10.62 17.57
CA ASP A 11 15.76 -11.49 16.47
C ASP A 11 16.84 -10.80 15.62
N HIS A 12 17.66 -11.59 14.92
CA HIS A 12 18.70 -11.07 14.04
C HIS A 12 19.04 -12.02 12.89
N THR A 13 19.61 -11.44 11.83
CA THR A 13 20.15 -12.20 10.69
C THR A 13 21.47 -11.60 10.22
N GLU A 14 22.35 -12.44 9.70
CA GLU A 14 23.61 -12.02 9.06
C GLU A 14 23.71 -12.69 7.69
N PHE A 15 24.02 -11.89 6.66
CA PHE A 15 24.17 -12.39 5.31
C PHE A 15 25.17 -11.59 4.50
N ARG A 16 25.80 -12.25 3.53
CA ARG A 16 26.72 -11.62 2.59
C ARG A 16 25.93 -11.02 1.42
N MET A 17 25.97 -9.70 1.29
CA MET A 17 25.45 -9.00 0.12
C MET A 17 26.11 -9.50 -1.19
N GLY A 18 25.30 -9.74 -2.21
CA GLY A 18 25.76 -10.14 -3.53
C GLY A 18 24.60 -10.45 -4.48
N PRO A 19 24.88 -10.55 -5.80
CA PRO A 19 23.85 -10.80 -6.81
C PRO A 19 23.23 -12.20 -6.71
N GLU A 20 23.99 -13.17 -6.19
CA GLU A 20 23.55 -14.56 -5.98
C GLU A 20 23.06 -14.83 -4.56
N LEU A 21 22.71 -13.76 -3.80
CA LEU A 21 22.16 -13.92 -2.46
C LEU A 21 20.87 -14.77 -2.54
N ASP A 22 20.86 -15.90 -1.82
CA ASP A 22 19.61 -16.60 -1.60
C ASP A 22 18.80 -15.87 -0.51
N VAL A 23 17.54 -15.64 -0.80
CA VAL A 23 16.59 -14.86 0.01
C VAL A 23 15.50 -15.83 0.45
N PRO A 24 15.35 -16.09 1.76
CA PRO A 24 14.28 -16.94 2.26
C PRO A 24 12.92 -16.30 1.97
N THR A 25 11.88 -17.11 1.89
CA THR A 25 10.49 -16.65 1.77
C THR A 25 9.76 -16.83 3.11
N GLY A 26 8.74 -16.01 3.36
CA GLY A 26 7.85 -16.16 4.52
C GLY A 26 8.41 -15.74 5.88
N THR A 27 9.59 -15.11 5.94
CA THR A 27 10.14 -14.53 7.18
C THR A 27 10.47 -13.06 6.96
N TRP A 28 10.50 -12.25 8.02
CA TRP A 28 10.80 -10.80 7.93
C TRP A 28 12.16 -10.51 7.28
N THR A 29 13.11 -11.46 7.33
CA THR A 29 14.43 -11.32 6.71
C THR A 29 14.36 -11.23 5.18
N ASN A 30 13.25 -11.65 4.57
CA ASN A 30 13.04 -11.55 3.12
C ASN A 30 13.11 -10.11 2.62
N TYR A 31 12.62 -9.12 3.38
CA TYR A 31 12.61 -7.71 2.98
C TYR A 31 14.02 -7.12 2.84
N PRO A 32 14.87 -7.10 3.89
CA PRO A 32 16.21 -6.54 3.76
C PRO A 32 17.11 -7.32 2.79
N MET A 33 16.95 -8.65 2.71
CA MET A 33 17.72 -9.49 1.80
C MET A 33 17.31 -9.28 0.33
N THR A 34 16.02 -9.07 0.05
CA THR A 34 15.54 -8.68 -1.30
C THR A 34 16.14 -7.35 -1.73
N VAL A 35 16.17 -6.34 -0.85
CA VAL A 35 16.83 -5.06 -1.14
C VAL A 35 18.30 -5.25 -1.45
N ALA A 36 19.03 -5.92 -0.55
CA ALA A 36 20.46 -6.11 -0.71
C ALA A 36 20.82 -6.83 -2.01
N ARG A 37 20.06 -7.87 -2.38
CA ARG A 37 20.26 -8.57 -3.64
C ARG A 37 19.91 -7.70 -4.84
N ARG A 38 18.76 -7.02 -4.80
CA ARG A 38 18.29 -6.17 -5.89
C ARG A 38 19.30 -5.07 -6.20
N LEU A 39 19.80 -4.37 -5.19
CA LEU A 39 20.84 -3.36 -5.33
C LEU A 39 22.15 -3.95 -5.86
N ALA A 40 22.58 -5.12 -5.35
CA ALA A 40 23.80 -5.77 -5.83
C ALA A 40 23.72 -6.20 -7.30
N ARG A 41 22.53 -6.56 -7.80
CA ARG A 41 22.27 -6.88 -9.22
C ARG A 41 22.15 -5.64 -10.10
N ASN A 42 21.54 -4.58 -9.58
CA ASN A 42 21.32 -3.35 -10.34
C ASN A 42 22.59 -2.49 -10.42
N PHE A 43 23.50 -2.59 -9.44
CA PHE A 43 24.71 -1.77 -9.34
C PHE A 43 25.93 -2.63 -8.94
N ASP A 44 26.89 -2.76 -9.87
CA ASP A 44 28.08 -3.60 -9.65
C ASP A 44 28.97 -3.13 -8.50
N SER A 45 28.98 -1.82 -8.23
CA SER A 45 29.71 -1.21 -7.12
C SER A 45 29.05 -1.43 -5.75
N CYS A 46 27.78 -1.85 -5.71
CA CYS A 46 27.02 -2.00 -4.47
C CYS A 46 27.42 -3.30 -3.75
N ARG A 47 28.47 -3.25 -2.94
CA ARG A 47 29.08 -4.41 -2.26
C ARG A 47 29.38 -4.17 -0.78
N THR A 48 29.28 -2.93 -0.33
CA THR A 48 29.48 -2.57 1.08
C THR A 48 28.21 -2.87 1.85
N GLY A 49 28.34 -3.63 2.94
CA GLY A 49 27.20 -3.90 3.84
C GLY A 49 27.24 -2.99 5.07
N ALA A 50 26.29 -3.19 5.97
CA ALA A 50 26.12 -2.39 7.19
C ALA A 50 25.62 -3.26 8.36
N ASP A 51 25.88 -2.80 9.58
CA ASP A 51 25.17 -3.26 10.76
C ASP A 51 23.93 -2.37 10.94
N ILE A 52 22.75 -2.96 10.92
CA ILE A 52 21.45 -2.28 10.88
C ILE A 52 20.62 -2.77 12.07
N ALA A 53 20.00 -1.84 12.81
CA ALA A 53 19.05 -2.16 13.85
C ALA A 53 17.72 -1.45 13.57
N PHE A 54 16.63 -2.21 13.63
CA PHE A 54 15.27 -1.73 13.46
C PHE A 54 14.52 -1.76 14.79
N SER A 55 13.77 -0.69 15.05
CA SER A 55 12.72 -0.64 16.05
C SER A 55 11.51 0.09 15.46
N SER A 56 10.32 -0.37 15.79
CA SER A 56 9.05 0.05 15.21
C SER A 56 7.96 0.09 16.29
N ASP A 57 7.20 1.18 16.31
CA ASP A 57 5.99 1.33 17.10
C ASP A 57 4.71 1.03 16.30
N LEU A 58 4.82 0.69 15.01
CA LEU A 58 3.69 0.24 14.19
C LEU A 58 3.16 -1.11 14.72
N PRO A 59 1.85 -1.22 15.02
CA PRO A 59 1.26 -2.50 15.38
C PRO A 59 1.56 -3.62 14.38
N SER A 60 2.06 -4.74 14.91
CA SER A 60 2.49 -5.87 14.10
C SER A 60 1.34 -6.46 13.28
N ALA A 61 1.62 -6.75 12.01
CA ALA A 61 0.69 -7.32 11.03
C ALA A 61 -0.67 -6.63 10.88
N ALA A 62 -0.76 -5.34 11.22
CA ALA A 62 -2.02 -4.60 11.19
C ALA A 62 -2.30 -3.90 9.85
N GLY A 63 -1.59 -4.25 8.77
CA GLY A 63 -1.83 -3.70 7.43
C GLY A 63 -1.31 -2.28 7.20
N MET A 64 -0.45 -1.74 8.06
CA MET A 64 0.08 -0.36 7.98
C MET A 64 1.48 -0.28 7.33
N SER A 65 1.70 -1.08 6.29
CA SER A 65 2.91 -0.93 5.44
C SER A 65 4.26 -1.12 6.16
N SER A 66 4.31 -1.85 7.28
CA SER A 66 5.56 -2.13 8.01
C SER A 66 6.61 -2.85 7.15
N SER A 67 6.16 -3.68 6.20
CA SER A 67 7.01 -4.31 5.19
C SER A 67 7.75 -3.30 4.31
N SER A 68 7.02 -2.32 3.80
CA SER A 68 7.56 -1.30 2.89
C SER A 68 8.43 -0.31 3.66
N ALA A 69 8.07 0.02 4.91
CA ALA A 69 8.92 0.81 5.80
C ALA A 69 10.28 0.12 6.06
N LEU A 70 10.28 -1.18 6.37
CA LEU A 70 11.49 -1.98 6.55
C LEU A 70 12.35 -2.03 5.27
N LEU A 71 11.70 -2.20 4.12
CA LEU A 71 12.35 -2.21 2.81
C LEU A 71 13.00 -0.86 2.49
N ILE A 72 12.27 0.24 2.65
CA ILE A 72 12.74 1.60 2.38
C ILE A 72 13.87 1.96 3.33
N ALA A 73 13.74 1.67 4.63
CA ALA A 73 14.79 1.95 5.59
C ALA A 73 16.08 1.16 5.28
N THR A 74 15.96 -0.12 4.88
CA THR A 74 17.11 -0.90 4.42
C THR A 74 17.74 -0.28 3.17
N TYR A 75 16.92 0.14 2.21
CA TYR A 75 17.38 0.80 1.00
C TYR A 75 18.15 2.08 1.31
N LEU A 76 17.58 2.99 2.12
CA LEU A 76 18.20 4.27 2.44
C LEU A 76 19.59 4.08 3.06
N ILE A 77 19.74 3.11 3.97
CA ILE A 77 21.04 2.80 4.60
C ILE A 77 22.03 2.25 3.57
N LEU A 78 21.63 1.27 2.77
CA LEU A 78 22.54 0.65 1.78
C LEU A 78 22.88 1.60 0.64
N ALA A 79 21.94 2.46 0.24
CA ALA A 79 22.14 3.49 -0.77
C ALA A 79 23.17 4.53 -0.31
N GLU A 80 23.08 4.99 0.94
CA GLU A 80 24.03 5.92 1.54
C GLU A 80 25.44 5.31 1.65
N VAL A 81 25.56 4.12 2.27
CA VAL A 81 26.86 3.47 2.51
C VAL A 81 27.58 3.09 1.20
N ASN A 82 26.83 2.84 0.12
CA ASN A 82 27.41 2.55 -1.20
C ASN A 82 27.42 3.77 -2.14
N GLN A 83 27.00 4.95 -1.68
CA GLN A 83 26.89 6.18 -2.47
C GLN A 83 26.11 5.98 -3.78
N LEU A 84 25.06 5.14 -3.77
CA LEU A 84 24.37 4.70 -4.99
C LEU A 84 23.76 5.86 -5.76
N GLU A 85 23.18 6.82 -5.04
CA GLU A 85 22.51 7.97 -5.62
C GLU A 85 23.48 8.97 -6.28
N SER A 86 24.78 8.78 -6.05
CA SER A 86 25.83 9.54 -6.74
C SER A 86 26.22 8.95 -8.10
N THR A 87 25.83 7.70 -8.37
CA THR A 87 26.21 7.00 -9.60
C THR A 87 25.37 7.46 -10.80
N ASP A 88 25.99 7.52 -11.98
CA ASP A 88 25.29 7.91 -13.21
C ASP A 88 24.13 6.95 -13.54
N ARG A 89 24.34 5.65 -13.35
CA ARG A 89 23.32 4.62 -13.58
C ARG A 89 22.08 4.82 -12.70
N PHE A 90 22.25 5.26 -11.46
CA PHE A 90 21.11 5.55 -10.59
C PHE A 90 20.39 6.81 -11.07
N ARG A 91 21.13 7.91 -11.28
CA ARG A 91 20.59 9.21 -11.70
C ARG A 91 19.92 9.22 -13.07
N GLU A 92 20.29 8.29 -13.95
CA GLU A 92 19.63 8.11 -15.25
C GLU A 92 18.19 7.58 -15.11
N HIS A 93 17.89 6.82 -14.05
CA HIS A 93 16.60 6.15 -13.88
C HIS A 93 15.76 6.68 -12.71
N VAL A 94 16.40 7.07 -11.62
CA VAL A 94 15.75 7.53 -10.39
C VAL A 94 16.20 8.96 -10.13
N VAL A 95 15.29 9.90 -10.35
CA VAL A 95 15.60 11.35 -10.44
C VAL A 95 15.01 12.15 -9.29
N ASP A 96 14.00 11.62 -8.60
CA ASP A 96 13.29 12.25 -7.50
C ASP A 96 12.67 11.20 -6.57
N ASP A 97 11.99 11.65 -5.50
CA ASP A 97 11.37 10.75 -4.52
C ASP A 97 10.17 9.96 -5.09
N LEU A 98 9.48 10.47 -6.11
CA LEU A 98 8.37 9.75 -6.77
C LEU A 98 8.89 8.56 -7.58
N THR A 99 9.90 8.79 -8.42
CA THR A 99 10.57 7.73 -9.18
C THR A 99 11.33 6.77 -8.26
N ARG A 100 11.85 7.24 -7.12
CA ARG A 100 12.40 6.37 -6.07
C ARG A 100 11.32 5.48 -5.47
N ALA A 101 10.15 6.01 -5.16
CA ALA A 101 9.03 5.21 -4.65
C ALA A 101 8.58 4.13 -5.64
N GLU A 102 8.52 4.45 -6.93
CA GLU A 102 8.28 3.45 -7.99
C GLU A 102 9.37 2.38 -8.02
N TYR A 103 10.64 2.78 -8.05
CA TYR A 103 11.77 1.87 -8.05
C TYR A 103 11.70 0.89 -6.88
N LEU A 104 11.41 1.37 -5.67
CA LEU A 104 11.26 0.53 -4.48
C LEU A 104 10.01 -0.34 -4.51
N GLY A 105 8.89 0.15 -5.08
CA GLY A 105 7.73 -0.69 -5.38
C GLY A 105 8.08 -1.90 -6.24
N THR A 106 9.00 -1.74 -7.21
CA THR A 106 9.49 -2.85 -8.02
C THR A 106 10.41 -3.83 -7.28
N HIS A 107 10.97 -3.45 -6.12
CA HIS A 107 11.67 -4.39 -5.25
C HIS A 107 10.70 -5.35 -4.59
N GLU A 108 9.52 -4.89 -4.19
CA GLU A 108 8.51 -5.76 -3.60
C GLU A 108 7.86 -6.67 -4.64
N ASN A 109 7.39 -6.10 -5.75
CA ASN A 109 6.64 -6.86 -6.75
C ASN A 109 7.51 -7.59 -7.79
N GLY A 110 8.82 -7.34 -7.79
CA GLY A 110 9.80 -8.02 -8.63
C GLY A 110 9.96 -7.48 -10.06
N GLN A 111 9.14 -6.52 -10.49
CA GLN A 111 9.19 -6.00 -11.85
C GLN A 111 10.51 -5.26 -12.16
N SER A 112 10.80 -5.04 -13.43
CA SER A 112 11.88 -4.15 -13.86
C SER A 112 11.47 -2.69 -13.69
N PHE A 113 12.43 -1.79 -13.51
CA PHE A 113 12.21 -0.35 -13.50
C PHE A 113 13.13 0.32 -14.52
N GLY A 114 12.57 0.78 -15.65
CA GLY A 114 13.37 1.23 -16.78
C GLY A 114 14.34 0.15 -17.25
N GLN A 115 15.65 0.44 -17.24
CA GLN A 115 16.70 -0.53 -17.58
C GLN A 115 17.25 -1.27 -16.35
N LEU A 116 16.76 -0.97 -15.15
CA LEU A 116 17.11 -1.68 -13.92
C LEU A 116 16.31 -2.98 -13.86
N ALA A 117 17.00 -4.09 -14.14
CA ALA A 117 16.38 -5.39 -14.31
C ALA A 117 15.67 -5.89 -13.04
N GLY A 118 14.52 -6.53 -13.29
CA GLY A 118 13.65 -7.26 -12.38
C GLY A 118 14.33 -8.38 -11.57
N ASP A 119 13.58 -8.93 -10.60
CA ASP A 119 13.96 -10.07 -9.77
C ASP A 119 12.68 -10.72 -9.18
N ARG A 120 12.76 -11.68 -8.27
CA ARG A 120 11.59 -12.34 -7.69
C ARG A 120 10.75 -11.47 -6.74
N GLY A 121 11.31 -10.35 -6.29
CA GLY A 121 10.73 -9.51 -5.24
C GLY A 121 10.51 -10.23 -3.91
N VAL A 122 9.47 -9.85 -3.16
CA VAL A 122 9.09 -10.47 -1.87
C VAL A 122 7.89 -11.44 -1.99
N GLY A 123 7.33 -11.57 -3.21
CA GLY A 123 6.23 -12.49 -3.53
C GLY A 123 4.83 -11.84 -3.59
N THR A 124 4.72 -10.55 -3.28
CA THR A 124 3.45 -9.79 -3.33
C THR A 124 3.39 -8.87 -4.54
N PHE A 125 2.31 -8.91 -5.31
CA PHE A 125 2.12 -8.08 -6.51
C PHE A 125 1.40 -6.77 -6.20
N GLY A 126 2.00 -5.97 -5.32
CA GLY A 126 1.51 -4.64 -4.94
C GLY A 126 1.99 -3.51 -5.86
N GLY A 127 1.39 -2.34 -5.67
CA GLY A 127 1.82 -1.07 -6.29
C GLY A 127 2.86 -0.34 -5.45
N SER A 128 3.12 0.94 -5.78
CA SER A 128 4.07 1.81 -5.09
C SER A 128 3.40 2.79 -4.10
N GLU A 129 2.13 2.59 -3.74
CA GLU A 129 1.39 3.51 -2.86
C GLU A 129 2.05 3.69 -1.50
N ASP A 130 2.30 2.60 -0.77
CA ASP A 130 3.00 2.61 0.51
C ASP A 130 4.35 3.33 0.43
N HIS A 131 5.09 3.06 -0.64
CA HIS A 131 6.40 3.66 -0.89
C HIS A 131 6.30 5.16 -1.14
N THR A 132 5.28 5.57 -1.89
CA THR A 132 5.01 6.96 -2.21
C THR A 132 4.59 7.71 -0.95
N ALA A 133 3.73 7.11 -0.13
CA ALA A 133 3.35 7.69 1.16
C ALA A 133 4.57 7.87 2.08
N ILE A 134 5.43 6.85 2.22
CA ILE A 134 6.60 6.92 3.09
C ILE A 134 7.63 7.94 2.59
N LEU A 135 7.86 8.07 1.28
CA LEU A 135 8.90 8.95 0.73
C LEU A 135 8.43 10.36 0.37
N CYS A 136 7.13 10.57 0.13
CA CYS A 136 6.62 11.83 -0.42
C CYS A 136 5.60 12.55 0.48
N SER A 137 5.28 12.02 1.68
CA SER A 137 4.34 12.67 2.59
C SER A 137 4.81 14.04 3.09
N GLN A 138 3.85 14.93 3.30
CA GLN A 138 4.09 16.24 3.89
C GLN A 138 3.25 16.39 5.17
N ARG A 139 3.90 16.88 6.23
CA ARG A 139 3.23 17.12 7.52
C ARG A 139 2.01 18.04 7.33
N GLY A 140 0.85 17.59 7.80
CA GLY A 140 -0.39 18.36 7.72
C GLY A 140 -1.16 18.21 6.40
N TYR A 141 -0.69 17.38 5.46
CA TYR A 141 -1.33 17.17 4.15
C TYR A 141 -1.63 15.70 3.89
N LEU A 142 -2.66 15.47 3.08
CA LEU A 142 -2.95 14.20 2.41
C LEU A 142 -2.62 14.37 0.93
N GLY A 143 -1.88 13.42 0.36
CA GLY A 143 -1.51 13.46 -1.05
C GLY A 143 -2.44 12.59 -1.90
N LEU A 144 -2.94 13.15 -3.00
CA LEU A 144 -3.55 12.41 -4.09
C LEU A 144 -2.48 12.15 -5.15
N TYR A 145 -2.28 10.89 -5.49
CA TYR A 145 -1.29 10.45 -6.47
C TYR A 145 -1.96 9.59 -7.55
N ARG A 146 -1.42 9.63 -8.76
CA ARG A 146 -1.63 8.60 -9.80
C ARG A 146 -0.42 7.70 -9.85
N TYR A 147 -0.60 6.49 -10.36
CA TYR A 147 0.44 5.47 -10.44
C TYR A 147 0.60 4.99 -11.88
N CYS A 148 1.78 4.46 -12.18
CA CYS A 148 2.14 3.93 -13.50
C CYS A 148 2.07 4.97 -14.64
N PRO A 149 2.84 6.08 -14.59
CA PRO A 149 3.87 6.43 -13.60
C PRO A 149 3.31 7.15 -12.37
N THR A 150 4.08 7.17 -11.27
CA THR A 150 3.76 7.87 -10.04
C THR A 150 3.83 9.38 -10.24
N GLN A 151 2.71 10.05 -10.02
CA GLN A 151 2.57 11.50 -10.19
C GLN A 151 1.77 12.10 -9.05
N ALA A 152 2.25 13.20 -8.47
CA ALA A 152 1.47 14.00 -7.54
C ALA A 152 0.37 14.76 -8.28
N VAL A 153 -0.89 14.53 -7.90
CA VAL A 153 -2.05 15.23 -8.47
C VAL A 153 -2.43 16.43 -7.60
N GLN A 154 -2.55 16.21 -6.29
CA GLN A 154 -3.00 17.23 -5.36
C GLN A 154 -2.43 16.99 -3.96
N GLN A 155 -2.11 18.08 -3.26
CA GLN A 155 -1.83 18.07 -1.82
C GLN A 155 -2.98 18.76 -1.10
N ILE A 156 -3.68 18.02 -0.25
CA ILE A 156 -4.88 18.47 0.44
C ILE A 156 -4.51 18.72 1.89
N ARG A 157 -4.56 19.98 2.34
CA ARG A 157 -4.32 20.31 3.75
C ARG A 157 -5.42 19.65 4.58
N LEU A 158 -5.04 18.86 5.59
CA LEU A 158 -6.00 18.30 6.53
C LEU A 158 -6.75 19.47 7.21
N PRO A 159 -8.09 19.50 7.21
CA PRO A 159 -8.84 20.58 7.84
C PRO A 159 -8.45 20.74 9.32
N GLU A 160 -8.37 22.00 9.76
CA GLU A 160 -8.02 22.30 11.16
C GLU A 160 -9.05 21.72 12.13
N GLY A 161 -8.59 21.22 13.27
CA GLY A 161 -9.46 20.59 14.25
C GLY A 161 -9.79 19.13 13.96
N LEU A 162 -9.18 18.52 12.93
CA LEU A 162 -9.35 17.10 12.59
C LEU A 162 -8.07 16.29 12.82
N VAL A 163 -8.25 15.03 13.21
CA VAL A 163 -7.18 14.06 13.43
C VAL A 163 -7.65 12.66 13.02
N PHE A 164 -6.71 11.77 12.71
CA PHE A 164 -7.01 10.37 12.46
C PHE A 164 -6.89 9.56 13.77
N ALA A 165 -7.81 8.62 13.93
CA ALA A 165 -7.66 7.50 14.84
C ALA A 165 -7.50 6.23 14.00
N VAL A 166 -6.70 5.29 14.47
CA VAL A 166 -6.53 3.97 13.84
C VAL A 166 -6.96 2.91 14.84
N GLY A 167 -7.78 1.97 14.37
CA GLY A 167 -8.16 0.76 15.08
C GLY A 167 -7.60 -0.46 14.38
N ALA A 168 -6.65 -1.15 14.99
CA ALA A 168 -6.15 -2.45 14.55
C ALA A 168 -7.06 -3.55 15.12
N SER A 169 -7.61 -4.39 14.24
CA SER A 169 -8.60 -5.41 14.61
C SER A 169 -8.06 -6.53 15.52
N GLY A 170 -6.75 -6.75 15.57
CA GLY A 170 -6.18 -7.96 16.15
C GLY A 170 -6.26 -9.17 15.21
N VAL A 171 -6.80 -9.01 13.99
CA VAL A 171 -6.67 -9.98 12.91
C VAL A 171 -5.41 -9.67 12.12
N VAL A 172 -4.49 -10.63 12.10
CA VAL A 172 -3.25 -10.57 11.33
C VAL A 172 -3.61 -10.51 9.84
N ALA A 173 -3.18 -9.45 9.15
CA ALA A 173 -3.22 -9.39 7.69
C ALA A 173 -2.07 -10.24 7.12
N GLU A 174 -2.22 -11.57 7.15
CA GLU A 174 -1.19 -12.48 6.63
C GLU A 174 -0.93 -12.19 5.15
N LYS A 175 0.33 -11.93 4.78
CA LYS A 175 0.77 -11.73 3.39
C LYS A 175 1.47 -12.98 2.83
N THR A 176 1.22 -14.14 3.42
CA THR A 176 1.87 -15.42 3.09
C THR A 176 0.85 -16.49 2.77
N GLY A 177 1.24 -17.52 2.01
CA GLY A 177 0.39 -18.66 1.70
C GLY A 177 -0.93 -18.27 1.01
N ALA A 178 -2.05 -18.83 1.46
CA ALA A 178 -3.37 -18.61 0.85
C ALA A 178 -3.81 -17.13 0.84
N ALA A 179 -3.42 -16.35 1.85
CA ALA A 179 -3.73 -14.93 1.90
C ALA A 179 -2.90 -14.11 0.88
N GLN A 180 -1.66 -14.53 0.59
CA GLN A 180 -0.86 -13.97 -0.49
C GLN A 180 -1.48 -14.25 -1.87
N GLU A 181 -2.03 -15.45 -2.08
CA GLU A 181 -2.72 -15.80 -3.31
C GLU A 181 -3.96 -14.92 -3.52
N LEU A 182 -4.77 -14.72 -2.48
CA LEU A 182 -5.94 -13.83 -2.53
C LEU A 182 -5.55 -12.37 -2.79
N TYR A 183 -4.50 -11.87 -2.16
CA TYR A 183 -3.95 -10.54 -2.41
C TYR A 183 -3.49 -10.40 -3.88
N ASN A 184 -2.65 -11.32 -4.34
CA ASN A 184 -2.12 -11.32 -5.71
C ASN A 184 -3.23 -11.48 -6.76
N ARG A 185 -4.33 -12.18 -6.43
CA ARG A 185 -5.50 -12.36 -7.31
C ARG A 185 -6.12 -11.02 -7.72
N ALA A 186 -6.09 -9.99 -6.86
CA ALA A 186 -6.60 -8.66 -7.22
C ALA A 186 -5.80 -8.04 -8.37
N SER A 187 -4.48 -8.16 -8.36
CA SER A 187 -3.58 -7.67 -9.40
C SER A 187 -3.63 -8.54 -10.66
N LEU A 188 -3.69 -9.87 -10.51
CA LEU A 188 -3.80 -10.82 -11.62
C LEU A 188 -5.09 -10.63 -12.43
N ARG A 189 -6.23 -10.32 -11.79
CA ARG A 189 -7.47 -9.98 -12.49
C ARG A 189 -7.32 -8.72 -13.35
N VAL A 190 -6.57 -7.72 -12.88
CA VAL A 190 -6.28 -6.51 -13.68
C VAL A 190 -5.38 -6.83 -14.87
N GLN A 191 -4.36 -7.68 -14.68
CA GLN A 191 -3.52 -8.15 -15.79
C GLN A 191 -4.36 -8.90 -16.83
N ALA A 192 -5.28 -9.76 -16.39
CA ALA A 192 -6.17 -10.50 -17.28
C ALA A 192 -7.10 -9.59 -18.08
N LEU A 193 -7.60 -8.50 -17.49
CA LEU A 193 -8.35 -7.44 -18.20
C LEU A 193 -7.49 -6.80 -19.31
N VAL A 194 -6.25 -6.39 -18.98
CA VAL A 194 -5.33 -5.76 -19.94
C VAL A 194 -4.94 -6.74 -21.05
N HIS A 195 -4.65 -8.00 -20.75
CA HIS A 195 -4.33 -9.01 -21.76
C HIS A 195 -5.53 -9.29 -22.68
N ALA A 196 -6.75 -9.34 -22.14
CA ALA A 196 -7.96 -9.48 -22.96
C ALA A 196 -8.10 -8.34 -23.96
N TRP A 197 -7.87 -7.10 -23.52
CA TRP A 197 -7.86 -5.91 -24.37
C TRP A 197 -6.80 -5.99 -25.49
N GLN A 198 -5.57 -6.35 -25.12
CA GLN A 198 -4.45 -6.45 -26.06
C GLN A 198 -4.62 -7.55 -27.11
N ARG A 199 -5.40 -8.61 -26.83
CA ARG A 199 -5.71 -9.65 -27.83
C ARG A 199 -6.63 -9.17 -28.95
N GLN A 200 -7.49 -8.18 -28.67
CA GLN A 200 -8.49 -7.71 -29.64
C GLN A 200 -7.99 -6.56 -30.52
N GLN A 201 -6.89 -5.91 -30.15
CA GLN A 201 -6.46 -4.65 -30.75
C GLN A 201 -4.94 -4.62 -30.90
N THR A 202 -4.45 -3.88 -31.89
CA THR A 202 -3.05 -3.42 -31.93
C THR A 202 -2.86 -2.26 -30.93
N SER A 203 -3.34 -2.40 -29.70
CA SER A 203 -3.23 -1.39 -28.66
C SER A 203 -1.93 -1.61 -27.88
N SER A 204 -1.19 -0.53 -27.64
CA SER A 204 0.01 -0.54 -26.79
C SER A 204 -0.31 -0.21 -25.32
N ALA A 205 -1.59 -0.06 -24.96
CA ALA A 205 -1.98 0.24 -23.59
C ALA A 205 -1.65 -0.93 -22.66
N VAL A 206 -0.98 -0.62 -21.55
CA VAL A 206 -0.52 -1.61 -20.56
C VAL A 206 -1.17 -1.42 -19.18
N TYR A 207 -1.86 -0.29 -18.97
CA TYR A 207 -2.55 0.01 -17.72
C TYR A 207 -4.06 0.10 -17.93
N LEU A 208 -4.82 -0.46 -17.00
CA LEU A 208 -6.29 -0.43 -17.05
C LEU A 208 -6.82 1.01 -16.98
N ALA A 209 -6.14 1.90 -16.25
CA ALA A 209 -6.45 3.32 -16.20
C ALA A 209 -6.40 3.96 -17.60
N ASP A 210 -5.34 3.70 -18.38
CA ASP A 210 -5.22 4.24 -19.74
C ASP A 210 -6.34 3.74 -20.65
N ILE A 211 -6.69 2.46 -20.55
CA ILE A 211 -7.74 1.86 -21.37
C ILE A 211 -9.09 2.50 -21.04
N THR A 212 -9.43 2.57 -19.76
CA THR A 212 -10.72 3.11 -19.28
C THR A 212 -10.84 4.63 -19.46
N SER A 213 -9.73 5.36 -19.56
CA SER A 213 -9.71 6.80 -19.87
C SER A 213 -10.34 7.16 -21.23
N GLY A 214 -10.47 6.20 -22.15
CA GLY A 214 -11.19 6.39 -23.41
C GLY A 214 -12.73 6.48 -23.29
N GLY A 215 -13.26 6.42 -22.06
CA GLY A 215 -14.68 6.60 -21.76
C GLY A 215 -15.53 5.36 -22.04
N ASP A 216 -16.85 5.55 -22.09
CA ASP A 216 -17.86 4.48 -22.17
C ASP A 216 -17.59 3.49 -23.32
N ARG A 217 -17.13 3.99 -24.47
CA ARG A 217 -16.80 3.13 -25.62
C ARG A 217 -15.67 2.15 -25.30
N SER A 218 -14.61 2.60 -24.63
CA SER A 218 -13.50 1.72 -24.23
C SER A 218 -13.95 0.73 -23.16
N ILE A 219 -14.84 1.16 -22.25
CA ILE A 219 -15.41 0.28 -21.21
C ILE A 219 -16.27 -0.81 -21.85
N ASP A 220 -17.14 -0.47 -22.80
CA ASP A 220 -17.96 -1.44 -23.53
C ASP A 220 -17.10 -2.43 -24.32
N GLN A 221 -16.03 -1.93 -24.97
CA GLN A 221 -15.06 -2.77 -25.66
C GLN A 221 -14.31 -3.70 -24.69
N MET A 222 -13.94 -3.23 -23.51
CA MET A 222 -13.32 -4.06 -22.47
C MET A 222 -14.29 -5.16 -22.01
N ARG A 223 -15.57 -4.84 -21.80
CA ARG A 223 -16.59 -5.84 -21.43
C ARG A 223 -16.75 -6.90 -22.51
N ALA A 224 -16.81 -6.50 -23.79
CA ALA A 224 -16.81 -7.42 -24.91
C ALA A 224 -15.53 -8.28 -24.96
N ALA A 225 -14.38 -7.71 -24.58
CA ALA A 225 -13.10 -8.41 -24.57
C ALA A 225 -13.01 -9.56 -23.56
N ILE A 226 -13.81 -9.50 -22.50
CA ILE A 226 -13.82 -10.51 -21.43
C ILE A 226 -15.02 -11.44 -21.46
N GLU A 227 -15.89 -11.40 -22.48
CA GLU A 227 -17.10 -12.25 -22.55
C GLU A 227 -16.80 -13.76 -22.40
N GLY A 228 -15.62 -14.20 -22.83
CA GLY A 228 -15.14 -15.59 -22.69
C GLY A 228 -14.18 -15.84 -21.53
N GLY A 229 -13.99 -14.87 -20.63
CA GLY A 229 -12.95 -14.89 -19.61
C GLY A 229 -11.54 -14.59 -20.16
N SER A 230 -10.56 -14.54 -19.27
CA SER A 230 -9.16 -14.27 -19.59
C SER A 230 -8.24 -14.83 -18.52
N ASP A 231 -7.12 -15.45 -18.92
CA ASP A 231 -6.03 -15.91 -18.04
C ASP A 231 -6.49 -16.75 -16.84
N GLY A 232 -7.51 -17.60 -17.04
CA GLY A 232 -8.05 -18.48 -16.01
C GLY A 232 -9.11 -17.85 -15.10
N PHE A 233 -9.48 -16.59 -15.34
CA PHE A 233 -10.60 -15.91 -14.69
C PHE A 233 -11.83 -15.90 -15.60
N ASP A 234 -13.00 -16.13 -14.99
CA ASP A 234 -14.26 -16.06 -15.73
C ASP A 234 -14.74 -14.61 -15.95
N THR A 235 -15.72 -14.47 -16.84
CA THR A 235 -16.31 -13.18 -17.23
C THR A 235 -16.89 -12.41 -16.05
N GLN A 236 -17.52 -13.11 -15.09
CA GLN A 236 -18.16 -12.48 -13.95
C GLN A 236 -17.11 -11.87 -13.02
N GLU A 237 -16.06 -12.62 -12.73
CA GLU A 237 -14.98 -12.19 -11.86
C GLU A 237 -14.21 -10.98 -12.43
N LEU A 238 -13.93 -10.99 -13.75
CA LEU A 238 -13.30 -9.88 -14.42
C LEU A 238 -14.20 -8.64 -14.48
N SER A 239 -15.50 -8.84 -14.72
CA SER A 239 -16.50 -7.75 -14.73
C SER A 239 -16.60 -7.09 -13.37
N VAL A 240 -16.67 -7.87 -12.29
CA VAL A 240 -16.69 -7.35 -10.91
C VAL A 240 -15.42 -6.56 -10.60
N ARG A 241 -14.24 -7.02 -11.02
CA ARG A 241 -12.98 -6.29 -10.81
C ARG A 241 -12.92 -4.98 -11.59
N LEU A 242 -13.44 -4.96 -12.81
CA LEU A 242 -13.55 -3.76 -13.64
C LEU A 242 -14.53 -2.76 -13.00
N ASP A 243 -15.70 -3.23 -12.55
CA ASP A 243 -16.70 -2.38 -11.88
C ASP A 243 -16.14 -1.76 -10.60
N HIS A 244 -15.39 -2.53 -9.82
CA HIS A 244 -14.66 -2.02 -8.65
C HIS A 244 -13.68 -0.90 -9.03
N PHE A 245 -12.85 -1.12 -10.06
CA PHE A 245 -11.87 -0.14 -10.51
C PHE A 245 -12.54 1.18 -10.94
N LEU A 246 -13.58 1.09 -11.78
CA LEU A 246 -14.31 2.26 -12.27
C LEU A 246 -15.03 3.02 -11.15
N ALA A 247 -15.57 2.30 -10.16
CA ALA A 247 -16.26 2.92 -9.05
C ALA A 247 -15.30 3.64 -8.10
N GLU A 248 -14.16 3.03 -7.77
CA GLU A 248 -13.15 3.62 -6.88
C GLU A 248 -12.49 4.86 -7.50
N GLU A 249 -12.15 4.85 -8.80
CA GLU A 249 -11.59 6.03 -9.47
C GLU A 249 -12.52 7.25 -9.32
N ARG A 250 -13.82 7.06 -9.54
CA ARG A 250 -14.81 8.14 -9.38
C ARG A 250 -14.96 8.58 -7.92
N LEU A 251 -15.01 7.63 -6.98
CA LEU A 251 -15.14 7.95 -5.56
C LEU A 251 -13.94 8.73 -5.04
N LEU A 252 -12.74 8.38 -5.50
CA LEU A 252 -11.50 9.06 -5.13
C LEU A 252 -11.50 10.52 -5.58
N GLU A 253 -11.88 10.78 -6.83
CA GLU A 253 -12.05 12.15 -7.34
C GLU A 253 -13.07 12.93 -6.51
N GLU A 254 -14.27 12.37 -6.30
CA GLU A 254 -15.34 13.05 -5.55
C GLU A 254 -14.97 13.30 -4.08
N ALA A 255 -14.29 12.36 -3.42
CA ALA A 255 -13.88 12.47 -2.03
C ALA A 255 -12.78 13.54 -1.85
N THR A 256 -11.77 13.53 -2.72
CA THR A 256 -10.67 14.49 -2.64
C THR A 256 -11.12 15.92 -2.91
N ASP A 257 -12.04 16.11 -3.87
CA ASP A 257 -12.70 17.38 -4.15
C ASP A 257 -13.49 17.91 -2.95
N ALA A 258 -14.27 17.04 -2.30
CA ALA A 258 -15.04 17.39 -1.11
C ALA A 258 -14.11 17.81 0.04
N LEU A 259 -13.08 17.01 0.31
CA LEU A 259 -12.13 17.30 1.39
C LEU A 259 -11.35 18.59 1.15
N ALA A 260 -10.93 18.85 -0.10
CA ALA A 260 -10.23 20.07 -0.48
C ALA A 260 -11.06 21.35 -0.28
N ARG A 261 -12.40 21.25 -0.37
CA ARG A 261 -13.33 22.35 -0.09
C ARG A 261 -13.80 22.41 1.37
N GLY A 262 -13.28 21.53 2.24
CA GLY A 262 -13.70 21.42 3.64
C GLY A 262 -15.08 20.78 3.83
N ASP A 263 -15.65 20.15 2.80
CA ASP A 263 -16.91 19.43 2.88
C ASP A 263 -16.66 18.00 3.41
N VAL A 264 -16.48 17.94 4.73
CA VAL A 264 -16.18 16.69 5.43
C VAL A 264 -17.38 15.73 5.43
N ALA A 265 -18.61 16.26 5.31
CA ALA A 265 -19.81 15.44 5.24
C ALA A 265 -19.83 14.61 3.94
N THR A 266 -19.66 15.28 2.79
CA THR A 266 -19.58 14.59 1.49
C THR A 266 -18.37 13.65 1.45
N PHE A 267 -17.21 14.07 1.97
CA PHE A 267 -16.04 13.20 2.08
C PHE A 267 -16.38 11.89 2.83
N GLY A 268 -17.04 12.00 3.99
CA GLY A 268 -17.49 10.84 4.77
C GLY A 268 -18.43 9.92 4.01
N GLU A 269 -19.41 10.47 3.28
CA GLU A 269 -20.33 9.68 2.45
C GLU A 269 -19.60 8.92 1.34
N ARG A 270 -18.57 9.52 0.72
CA ARG A 270 -17.75 8.86 -0.30
C ARG A 270 -16.87 7.75 0.26
N VAL A 271 -16.31 7.97 1.44
CA VAL A 271 -15.55 6.95 2.17
C VAL A 271 -16.45 5.78 2.56
N ASP A 272 -17.65 6.04 3.07
CA ASP A 272 -18.63 4.99 3.40
C ASP A 272 -18.99 4.15 2.16
N ARG A 273 -19.11 4.81 0.99
CA ARG A 273 -19.39 4.12 -0.27
C ARG A 273 -18.21 3.29 -0.78
N SER A 274 -16.98 3.79 -0.65
CA SER A 274 -15.75 3.05 -0.98
C SER A 274 -15.61 1.81 -0.10
N GLN A 275 -15.82 1.98 1.21
CA GLN A 275 -15.83 0.90 2.20
C GLN A 275 -16.84 -0.23 1.82
N GLU A 276 -18.06 0.14 1.42
CA GLU A 276 -19.11 -0.80 0.99
C GLU A 276 -18.78 -1.49 -0.34
N LEU A 277 -18.32 -0.75 -1.34
CA LEU A 277 -18.03 -1.30 -2.67
C LEU A 277 -16.80 -2.20 -2.67
N THR A 278 -15.78 -1.85 -1.88
CA THR A 278 -14.61 -2.69 -1.68
C THR A 278 -15.01 -4.05 -1.07
N ASP A 279 -15.87 -4.07 -0.04
CA ASP A 279 -16.36 -5.32 0.54
C ASP A 279 -17.14 -6.16 -0.48
N ARG A 280 -18.04 -5.54 -1.24
CA ARG A 280 -18.91 -6.26 -2.19
C ARG A 280 -18.22 -6.71 -3.48
N LEU A 281 -17.30 -5.91 -4.00
CA LEU A 281 -16.72 -6.13 -5.33
C LEU A 281 -15.29 -6.69 -5.24
N LEU A 282 -14.47 -6.20 -4.31
CA LEU A 282 -13.10 -6.69 -4.16
C LEU A 282 -13.04 -7.94 -3.27
N GLY A 283 -13.89 -8.00 -2.24
CA GLY A 283 -14.05 -9.15 -1.35
C GLY A 283 -12.85 -9.37 -0.43
N ASN A 284 -12.10 -8.32 -0.11
CA ASN A 284 -10.87 -8.37 0.69
C ASN A 284 -11.05 -7.86 2.12
N GLN A 285 -12.26 -7.82 2.66
CA GLN A 285 -12.51 -7.41 4.04
C GLN A 285 -12.97 -8.59 4.92
N VAL A 286 -12.70 -8.49 6.22
CA VAL A 286 -13.10 -9.50 7.23
C VAL A 286 -14.21 -8.95 8.13
N PRO A 287 -14.97 -9.79 8.86
CA PRO A 287 -15.98 -9.30 9.82
C PRO A 287 -15.46 -8.18 10.72
N GLU A 288 -14.25 -8.35 11.24
CA GLU A 288 -13.64 -7.46 12.21
C GLU A 288 -13.35 -6.06 11.65
N THR A 289 -12.84 -5.95 10.42
CA THR A 289 -12.58 -4.65 9.78
C THR A 289 -13.89 -3.96 9.36
N ARG A 290 -14.91 -4.74 8.98
CA ARG A 290 -16.25 -4.20 8.69
C ARG A 290 -16.91 -3.64 9.95
N ASP A 291 -16.85 -4.38 11.05
CA ASP A 291 -17.36 -3.93 12.34
C ASP A 291 -16.59 -2.73 12.87
N LEU A 292 -15.26 -2.70 12.76
CA LEU A 292 -14.48 -1.53 13.14
C LEU A 292 -14.92 -0.26 12.38
N ALA A 293 -15.07 -0.32 11.06
CA ALA A 293 -15.51 0.82 10.26
C ALA A 293 -16.94 1.27 10.64
N ARG A 294 -17.87 0.31 10.77
CA ARG A 294 -19.25 0.59 11.20
C ARG A 294 -19.30 1.22 12.59
N LEU A 295 -18.63 0.62 13.56
CA LEU A 295 -18.60 1.09 14.94
C LEU A 295 -17.93 2.46 15.06
N ALA A 296 -16.89 2.75 14.27
CA ALA A 296 -16.30 4.09 14.22
C ALA A 296 -17.35 5.14 13.86
N ARG A 297 -18.14 4.89 12.82
CA ARG A 297 -19.22 5.78 12.37
C ARG A 297 -20.31 5.93 13.44
N GLU A 298 -20.73 4.83 14.06
CA GLU A 298 -21.72 4.84 15.16
C GLU A 298 -21.23 5.62 16.39
N GLN A 299 -19.92 5.65 16.66
CA GLN A 299 -19.32 6.42 17.76
C GLN A 299 -19.00 7.88 17.40
N GLY A 300 -19.36 8.32 16.19
CA GLY A 300 -19.28 9.71 15.76
C GLY A 300 -18.06 10.08 14.90
N ALA A 301 -17.35 9.10 14.33
CA ALA A 301 -16.34 9.39 13.31
C ALA A 301 -16.99 10.10 12.12
N LEU A 302 -16.28 11.05 11.52
CA LEU A 302 -16.70 11.80 10.33
C LEU A 302 -16.56 11.00 9.04
N ALA A 303 -15.61 10.05 9.03
CA ALA A 303 -15.39 9.08 7.96
C ALA A 303 -14.62 7.89 8.58
N ALA A 304 -14.79 6.68 8.05
CA ALA A 304 -13.98 5.53 8.46
C ALA A 304 -13.91 4.46 7.36
N SER A 305 -12.74 3.87 7.16
CA SER A 305 -12.57 2.79 6.18
C SER A 305 -11.38 1.90 6.53
N ALA A 306 -11.49 0.63 6.15
CA ALA A 306 -10.38 -0.31 6.16
C ALA A 306 -9.31 0.12 5.16
N PHE A 307 -8.05 -0.15 5.45
CA PHE A 307 -6.93 0.19 4.57
C PHE A 307 -5.85 -0.88 4.56
N GLY A 308 -4.94 -0.75 3.60
CA GLY A 308 -3.88 -1.73 3.35
C GLY A 308 -4.35 -2.91 2.50
N ALA A 309 -3.68 -4.05 2.65
CA ALA A 309 -3.86 -5.21 1.77
C ALA A 309 -5.23 -5.91 1.86
N GLY A 310 -5.95 -5.73 2.98
CA GLY A 310 -7.17 -6.47 3.30
C GLY A 310 -6.91 -7.80 4.02
N PHE A 311 -7.96 -8.60 4.16
CA PHE A 311 -8.01 -9.90 4.84
C PHE A 311 -7.64 -9.86 6.34
N GLY A 312 -7.75 -8.69 6.96
CA GLY A 312 -7.35 -8.41 8.33
C GLY A 312 -6.91 -6.96 8.46
N GLY A 313 -6.15 -6.64 9.50
CA GLY A 313 -5.48 -5.35 9.62
C GLY A 313 -6.31 -4.28 10.32
N SER A 314 -6.32 -3.07 9.76
CA SER A 314 -6.75 -1.85 10.46
C SER A 314 -7.81 -1.06 9.71
N VAL A 315 -8.49 -0.22 10.47
CA VAL A 315 -9.41 0.82 10.00
C VAL A 315 -8.89 2.16 10.47
N TRP A 316 -8.92 3.16 9.60
CA TRP A 316 -8.74 4.56 10.00
C TRP A 316 -10.11 5.21 10.20
N ALA A 317 -10.18 6.19 11.09
CA ALA A 317 -11.35 7.01 11.35
C ALA A 317 -10.94 8.48 11.46
N LEU A 318 -11.65 9.37 10.79
CA LEU A 318 -11.45 10.82 10.88
C LEU A 318 -12.37 11.38 11.97
N THR A 319 -11.84 12.16 12.92
CA THR A 319 -12.61 12.73 14.03
C THR A 319 -12.10 14.12 14.40
N SER A 320 -12.82 14.82 15.28
CA SER A 320 -12.35 16.10 15.83
C SER A 320 -11.22 15.88 16.84
N ASP A 321 -10.16 16.69 16.74
CA ASP A 321 -9.02 16.68 17.67
C ASP A 321 -9.43 16.94 19.14
N ARG A 322 -10.47 17.75 19.36
CA ARG A 322 -11.00 18.09 20.69
C ARG A 322 -11.59 16.90 21.45
N GLN A 323 -12.06 15.88 20.73
CA GLN A 323 -12.73 14.71 21.30
C GLN A 323 -12.06 13.40 20.90
N ALA A 324 -10.85 13.47 20.33
CA ALA A 324 -10.21 12.32 19.70
C ALA A 324 -9.92 11.19 20.68
N GLU A 325 -9.42 11.50 21.87
CA GLU A 325 -9.12 10.51 22.91
C GLU A 325 -10.41 9.82 23.42
N GLU A 326 -11.44 10.62 23.72
CA GLU A 326 -12.73 10.09 24.16
C GLU A 326 -13.40 9.26 23.06
N PHE A 327 -13.30 9.69 21.80
CA PHE A 327 -13.77 8.95 20.64
C PHE A 327 -13.06 7.61 20.51
N ALA A 328 -11.72 7.59 20.55
CA ALA A 328 -10.92 6.37 20.42
C ALA A 328 -11.27 5.37 21.52
N GLU A 329 -11.48 5.83 22.76
CA GLU A 329 -11.88 4.96 23.87
C GLU A 329 -13.31 4.43 23.73
N ARG A 330 -14.26 5.25 23.27
CA ARG A 330 -15.63 4.78 22.96
C ARG A 330 -15.63 3.74 21.84
N TRP A 331 -14.85 4.00 20.78
CA TRP A 331 -14.71 3.09 19.65
C TRP A 331 -14.09 1.76 20.07
N ARG A 332 -13.02 1.80 20.88
CA ARG A 332 -12.38 0.61 21.46
C ARG A 332 -13.37 -0.20 22.30
N ARG A 333 -14.12 0.43 23.21
CA ARG A 333 -15.12 -0.27 24.04
C ARG A 333 -16.18 -0.94 23.18
N ALA A 334 -16.75 -0.20 22.22
CA ALA A 334 -17.76 -0.73 21.34
C ALA A 334 -17.26 -1.93 20.52
N TYR A 335 -16.00 -1.91 20.08
CA TYR A 335 -15.38 -3.05 19.38
C TYR A 335 -15.14 -4.25 20.30
N VAL A 336 -14.60 -4.03 21.50
CA VAL A 336 -14.38 -5.10 22.49
C VAL A 336 -15.69 -5.76 22.91
N ASP A 337 -16.76 -4.98 23.07
CA ASP A 337 -18.09 -5.50 23.41
C ASP A 337 -18.70 -6.31 22.26
N ALA A 338 -18.46 -5.90 21.01
CA ALA A 338 -18.94 -6.61 19.82
C ALA A 338 -18.12 -7.88 19.51
N ASP A 339 -16.81 -7.86 19.78
CA ASP A 339 -15.89 -8.98 19.57
C ASP A 339 -15.00 -9.20 20.81
N PRO A 340 -15.50 -9.94 21.83
CA PRO A 340 -14.73 -10.25 23.03
C PRO A 340 -13.52 -11.17 22.77
N VAL A 341 -13.43 -11.81 21.59
CA VAL A 341 -12.34 -12.71 21.22
C VAL A 341 -11.15 -11.91 20.72
N ARG A 342 -11.38 -10.95 19.82
CA ARG A 342 -10.32 -10.12 19.23
C ARG A 342 -10.04 -8.84 20.01
N GLY A 343 -11.03 -8.34 20.75
CA GLY A 343 -10.91 -7.17 21.61
C GLY A 343 -9.62 -7.08 22.43
N PRO A 344 -9.18 -8.14 23.14
CA PRO A 344 -7.94 -8.13 23.92
C PRO A 344 -6.65 -7.92 23.11
N THR A 345 -6.67 -8.24 21.81
CA THR A 345 -5.54 -8.10 20.88
C THR A 345 -5.65 -6.88 19.97
N SER A 346 -6.75 -6.14 20.05
CA SER A 346 -6.98 -4.92 19.27
C SER A 346 -6.18 -3.76 19.83
N GLN A 347 -5.83 -2.79 18.97
CA GLN A 347 -5.09 -1.60 19.36
C GLN A 347 -5.74 -0.35 18.76
N PHE A 348 -5.76 0.73 19.54
CA PHE A 348 -6.36 2.00 19.12
C PHE A 348 -5.41 3.13 19.47
N PHE A 349 -5.13 4.01 18.51
CA PHE A 349 -4.24 5.13 18.71
C PHE A 349 -4.60 6.29 17.79
N LEU A 350 -4.16 7.49 18.16
CA LEU A 350 -4.32 8.71 17.37
C LEU A 350 -3.07 8.95 16.52
N THR A 351 -3.26 9.48 15.32
CA THR A 351 -2.17 9.85 14.42
C THR A 351 -2.54 11.05 13.56
N GLY A 352 -1.53 11.80 13.12
CA GLY A 352 -1.67 12.91 12.21
C GLY A 352 -1.00 12.63 10.86
N SER A 353 -1.21 13.50 9.87
CA SER A 353 -0.42 13.48 8.65
C SER A 353 1.02 13.88 8.95
N GLY A 354 1.90 12.87 8.98
CA GLY A 354 3.32 12.99 9.29
C GLY A 354 4.19 13.46 8.11
N PRO A 355 5.47 13.74 8.34
CA PRO A 355 6.43 13.97 7.27
C PRO A 355 6.78 12.66 6.54
N ALA A 356 7.35 12.77 5.34
CA ALA A 356 8.09 11.69 4.68
C ALA A 356 9.26 11.19 5.53
N ALA A 357 9.84 10.04 5.16
CA ALA A 357 11.06 9.49 5.74
C ALA A 357 12.22 10.49 5.65
N PHE A 358 12.96 10.65 6.76
CA PHE A 358 14.08 11.59 6.86
C PHE A 358 15.19 11.06 7.77
N PRO A 359 16.46 11.41 7.51
CA PRO A 359 17.55 11.11 8.43
C PRO A 359 17.50 12.04 9.66
N LEU A 360 17.79 11.50 10.84
CA LEU A 360 17.82 12.29 12.08
C LEU A 360 19.11 13.11 12.24
N HIS A 361 20.21 12.71 11.60
CA HIS A 361 21.51 13.40 11.65
C HIS A 361 22.19 13.36 10.26
N ARG A 362 22.79 14.47 9.84
CA ARG A 362 23.75 14.55 8.72
C ARG A 362 25.09 15.01 9.26
#